data_AF-A0A067MLJ9-F1
#
_entry.id   AF-A0A067MLJ9-F1
#
_cell.length_a   1.000
_cell.length_b   1.000
_cell.length_c   1.000
_cell.angle_alpha   90.00
_cell.angle_beta   90.00
_cell.angle_gamma   90.00
#
_symmetry.space_group_name_H-M   'P 1'
#
loop_
_entity.id
_entity.type
_entity.pdbx_description
1 polymer ?
#
loop_
_entity_poly.entity_id
_entity_poly.type
_entity_poly.pdbx_seq_one_letter_code
_entity_poly.pdbx_strand_id
1 'polypeptide(L)'
;MVGSEVTSLMPESRLFSISVLRASCFHLFSSSGPLTFLPAAMTCSGNPAGDHDPLHIVLVYQRGPHDPIMSPVQPPEWYTKFNATLEKHSKFLTFSLGTVEVDTLIPRARTILYRDRLSPRSPAAPLIVASTDIRSDKIAQLAPPWTGAGPNGEIVWWIPDAGEQYRIGAMVHLLPPPDHELAPSFPGTRLAGPNFDWEAYRRVVFNEKIPAFMRASFCRPPPGSPMESYDEGNEWPEELPTEEEATDEKEKELLKWSLSNFGLIVVEPLTVDLVEFAMTPNHRTQWKRQDGSEEWSKQIVVP
;
A
#
# COMPACT_ATOMS: atom_id res chain seq x y z
N MET A 1 13.34 40.05 -47.44
CA MET A 1 12.62 38.77 -47.52
C MET A 1 12.53 38.19 -46.13
N VAL A 2 11.29 38.00 -45.71
CA VAL A 2 10.79 37.59 -44.39
C VAL A 2 11.22 36.15 -44.06
N GLY A 3 11.46 35.86 -42.78
CA GLY A 3 11.56 34.51 -42.25
C GLY A 3 11.51 34.54 -40.72
N SER A 4 10.31 34.56 -40.18
CA SER A 4 9.97 34.55 -38.74
C SER A 4 9.98 33.13 -38.18
N GLU A 5 10.68 32.89 -37.07
CA GLU A 5 10.50 31.69 -36.23
C GLU A 5 9.33 31.94 -35.25
N VAL A 6 8.28 31.13 -35.40
CA VAL A 6 7.12 31.09 -34.50
C VAL A 6 7.32 29.93 -33.53
N THR A 7 7.38 30.26 -32.25
CA THR A 7 7.30 29.33 -31.12
C THR A 7 5.86 28.82 -31.00
N SER A 8 5.64 27.51 -31.08
CA SER A 8 4.34 26.88 -30.83
C SER A 8 4.47 25.91 -29.65
N LEU A 9 3.90 26.31 -28.51
CA LEU A 9 3.64 25.47 -27.35
C LEU A 9 2.24 24.85 -27.51
N MET A 10 2.18 23.54 -27.66
CA MET A 10 0.96 22.75 -27.47
C MET A 10 1.06 22.08 -26.09
N PRO A 11 0.03 22.16 -25.22
CA PRO A 11 -0.05 21.30 -24.05
C PRO A 11 -0.69 19.96 -24.44
N GLU A 12 -0.03 18.86 -24.10
CA GLU A 12 -0.58 17.51 -24.18
C GLU A 12 -1.75 17.34 -23.19
N SER A 13 -2.95 17.12 -23.71
CA SER A 13 -4.07 16.59 -22.95
C SER A 13 -3.90 15.09 -22.76
N ARG A 14 -3.73 14.63 -21.52
CA ARG A 14 -3.76 13.19 -21.20
C ARG A 14 -5.21 12.74 -21.02
N LEU A 15 -5.68 11.91 -21.95
CA LEU A 15 -6.94 11.17 -21.84
C LEU A 15 -6.71 9.92 -20.97
N PHE A 16 -7.49 9.76 -19.91
CA PHE A 16 -7.61 8.48 -19.21
C PHE A 16 -8.86 7.76 -19.73
N SER A 17 -8.67 6.55 -20.24
CA SER A 17 -9.76 5.65 -20.62
C SER A 17 -10.08 4.74 -19.43
N ILE A 18 -11.34 4.69 -19.01
CA ILE A 18 -11.85 3.69 -18.07
C ILE A 18 -13.00 2.99 -18.78
N SER A 19 -12.83 1.69 -19.05
CA SER A 19 -13.88 0.83 -19.57
C SER A 19 -14.67 0.27 -18.39
N VAL A 20 -15.97 0.60 -18.29
CA VAL A 20 -16.89 0.01 -17.31
C VAL A 20 -17.82 -0.95 -18.02
N LEU A 21 -17.81 -2.22 -17.62
CA LEU A 21 -18.76 -3.23 -18.08
C LEU A 21 -19.93 -3.36 -17.08
N ARG A 22 -21.15 -3.18 -17.61
CA ARG A 22 -22.49 -3.37 -17.03
C ARG A 22 -22.92 -2.42 -15.91
N ALA A 23 -23.88 -1.55 -16.26
CA ALA A 23 -24.82 -0.95 -15.32
C ALA A 23 -26.19 -1.61 -15.48
N SER A 24 -26.71 -2.21 -14.41
CA SER A 24 -28.12 -2.57 -14.28
C SER A 24 -28.91 -1.35 -13.83
N CYS A 25 -30.03 -1.07 -14.49
CA CYS A 25 -30.93 0.04 -14.19
C CYS A 25 -31.40 0.01 -12.72
N PHE A 26 -31.10 1.08 -11.98
CA PHE A 26 -31.81 1.42 -10.75
C PHE A 26 -32.47 2.80 -10.93
N HIS A 27 -33.79 2.83 -10.75
CA HIS A 27 -34.54 4.07 -10.57
C HIS A 27 -34.44 4.51 -9.11
N LEU A 28 -33.97 5.73 -8.85
CA LEU A 28 -34.22 6.42 -7.59
C LEU A 28 -34.63 7.88 -7.84
N PHE A 29 -35.75 8.25 -7.21
CA PHE A 29 -36.33 9.59 -7.16
C PHE A 29 -35.65 10.47 -6.08
N SER A 30 -35.38 11.71 -6.46
CA SER A 30 -35.48 13.01 -5.76
C SER A 30 -35.17 13.20 -4.26
N SER A 31 -34.26 14.17 -4.03
CA SER A 31 -34.29 15.36 -3.13
C SER A 31 -33.12 15.40 -2.13
N SER A 32 -32.46 16.50 -1.78
CA SER A 32 -32.50 17.93 -2.15
C SER A 32 -31.17 18.58 -1.69
N GLY A 33 -30.54 19.42 -2.52
CA GLY A 33 -29.29 20.15 -2.23
C GLY A 33 -28.73 20.82 -3.51
N PRO A 34 -28.06 21.99 -3.46
CA PRO A 34 -27.96 22.88 -4.61
C PRO A 34 -26.80 22.48 -5.53
N LEU A 35 -27.07 21.50 -6.39
CA LEU A 35 -26.28 21.25 -7.59
C LEU A 35 -27.24 21.34 -8.78
N THR A 36 -27.19 22.46 -9.49
CA THR A 36 -27.94 22.63 -10.74
C THR A 36 -27.26 21.81 -11.82
N PHE A 37 -27.74 20.59 -12.04
CA PHE A 37 -27.40 19.83 -13.24
C PHE A 37 -28.30 20.33 -14.39
N LEU A 38 -27.71 20.89 -15.43
CA LEU A 38 -28.40 21.14 -16.69
C LEU A 38 -28.60 19.81 -17.43
N PRO A 39 -29.79 19.51 -17.97
CA PRO A 39 -29.99 18.31 -18.77
C PRO A 39 -29.28 18.48 -20.12
N ALA A 40 -28.35 17.58 -20.43
CA ALA A 40 -27.81 17.46 -21.78
C ALA A 40 -28.92 16.88 -22.69
N ALA A 41 -29.19 17.54 -23.81
CA ALA A 41 -30.13 17.05 -24.81
C ALA A 41 -29.63 15.72 -25.41
N MET A 42 -30.42 14.65 -25.24
CA MET A 42 -30.24 13.39 -25.95
C MET A 42 -30.87 13.51 -27.35
N THR A 43 -30.04 13.52 -28.40
CA THR A 43 -30.51 13.24 -29.77
C THR A 43 -30.16 11.80 -30.13
N CYS A 44 -31.17 10.94 -30.20
CA CYS A 44 -31.03 9.59 -30.72
C CYS A 44 -31.24 9.61 -32.25
N SER A 45 -30.19 9.45 -33.03
CA SER A 45 -30.29 9.05 -34.44
C SER A 45 -29.83 7.60 -34.55
N GLY A 46 -30.78 6.65 -34.56
CA GLY A 46 -30.49 5.23 -34.75
C GLY A 46 -30.50 4.86 -36.22
N ASN A 47 -29.48 4.09 -36.65
CA ASN A 47 -29.50 3.29 -37.86
C ASN A 47 -29.59 1.81 -37.43
N PRO A 48 -30.56 1.01 -37.89
CA PRO A 48 -30.79 -0.33 -37.36
C PRO A 48 -30.01 -1.37 -38.16
N ALA A 49 -28.68 -1.42 -38.00
CA ALA A 49 -27.88 -2.55 -38.46
C ALA A 49 -26.46 -2.51 -37.86
N GLY A 50 -26.17 -3.44 -36.95
CA GLY A 50 -24.82 -3.96 -36.69
C GLY A 50 -23.87 -3.08 -35.87
N ASP A 51 -23.23 -3.72 -34.89
CA ASP A 51 -22.23 -3.23 -33.94
C ASP A 51 -22.70 -2.26 -32.85
N HIS A 52 -22.74 -2.79 -31.62
CA HIS A 52 -22.88 -2.02 -30.41
C HIS A 52 -21.53 -1.36 -30.07
N ASP A 53 -21.34 -0.11 -30.51
CA ASP A 53 -20.26 0.73 -29.99
C ASP A 53 -20.48 0.96 -28.48
N PRO A 54 -19.43 0.86 -27.64
CA PRO A 54 -19.53 1.15 -26.23
C PRO A 54 -19.88 2.64 -26.01
N LEU A 55 -20.85 2.87 -25.13
CA LEU A 55 -21.28 4.20 -24.70
C LEU A 55 -20.10 4.96 -24.07
N HIS A 56 -19.53 5.91 -24.81
CA HIS A 56 -18.52 6.83 -24.31
C HIS A 56 -19.17 7.91 -23.45
N ILE A 57 -19.16 7.72 -22.13
CA ILE A 57 -19.50 8.79 -21.19
C ILE A 57 -18.24 9.63 -20.95
N VAL A 58 -18.20 10.82 -21.56
CA VAL A 58 -17.14 11.82 -21.30
C VAL A 58 -17.61 12.70 -20.14
N LEU A 59 -17.07 12.48 -18.94
CA LEU A 59 -17.25 13.39 -17.82
C LEU A 59 -16.35 14.61 -18.01
N VAL A 60 -16.91 15.69 -18.56
CA VAL A 60 -16.23 16.98 -18.66
C VAL A 60 -16.35 17.70 -17.31
N TYR A 61 -15.28 17.71 -16.52
CA TYR A 61 -15.20 18.55 -15.33
C TYR A 61 -14.92 20.00 -15.78
N GLN A 62 -15.96 20.85 -15.79
CA GLN A 62 -15.77 22.29 -15.98
C GLN A 62 -15.38 22.93 -14.64
N ARG A 63 -14.13 23.35 -14.53
CA ARG A 63 -13.57 24.05 -13.37
C ARG A 63 -14.10 25.49 -13.32
N GLY A 64 -14.52 25.96 -12.15
CA GLY A 64 -14.93 27.35 -11.95
C GLY A 64 -13.74 28.31 -12.10
N PRO A 65 -13.96 29.56 -12.57
CA PRO A 65 -12.88 30.50 -12.93
C PRO A 65 -12.05 31.07 -11.75
N HIS A 66 -12.25 30.59 -10.52
CA HIS A 66 -11.61 31.17 -9.32
C HIS A 66 -10.96 30.17 -8.36
N ASP A 67 -10.84 28.89 -8.72
CA ASP A 67 -10.07 27.96 -7.89
C ASP A 67 -8.56 28.17 -8.11
N PRO A 68 -7.77 28.52 -7.07
CA PRO A 68 -6.33 28.63 -7.22
C PRO A 68 -5.78 27.30 -7.73
N ILE A 69 -4.86 27.38 -8.71
CA ILE A 69 -4.15 26.22 -9.25
C ILE A 69 -3.26 25.68 -8.13
N MET A 70 -3.79 24.80 -7.29
CA MET A 70 -2.98 24.01 -6.39
C MET A 70 -2.12 23.10 -7.26
N SER A 71 -0.81 23.27 -7.18
CA SER A 71 0.15 22.36 -7.82
C SER A 71 -0.16 20.94 -7.37
N PRO A 72 -0.06 19.94 -8.26
CA PRO A 72 -0.32 18.55 -7.90
C PRO A 72 0.61 18.14 -6.75
N VAL A 73 0.03 17.54 -5.70
CA VAL A 73 0.78 17.05 -4.53
C VAL A 73 1.81 16.02 -5.00
N GLN A 74 3.09 16.28 -4.70
CA GLN A 74 4.21 15.44 -5.10
C GLN A 74 4.58 14.42 -4.01
N PRO A 75 5.16 13.26 -4.37
CA PRO A 75 5.74 12.36 -3.38
C PRO A 75 6.89 13.02 -2.62
N PRO A 76 7.14 12.64 -1.36
CA PRO A 76 8.25 13.19 -0.61
C PRO A 76 9.58 12.71 -1.20
N GLU A 77 10.60 13.56 -1.14
CA GLU A 77 11.91 13.32 -1.77
C GLU A 77 12.52 11.98 -1.33
N TRP A 78 12.42 11.64 -0.04
CA TRP A 78 12.94 10.38 0.49
C TRP A 78 12.29 9.17 -0.18
N TYR A 79 11.00 9.24 -0.52
CA TYR A 79 10.26 8.13 -1.12
C TYR A 79 10.64 7.95 -2.58
N THR A 80 10.83 9.05 -3.31
CA THR A 80 11.37 9.01 -4.67
C THR A 80 12.75 8.36 -4.70
N LYS A 81 13.66 8.77 -3.80
CA LYS A 81 15.00 8.18 -3.70
C LYS A 81 14.95 6.70 -3.27
N PHE A 82 14.18 6.39 -2.24
CA PHE A 82 13.97 5.03 -1.76
C PHE A 82 13.48 4.09 -2.87
N ASN A 83 12.50 4.53 -3.67
CA ASN A 83 11.98 3.74 -4.79
C ASN A 83 13.04 3.51 -5.87
N ALA A 84 13.79 4.55 -6.24
CA ALA A 84 14.88 4.43 -7.20
C ALA A 84 15.95 3.44 -6.71
N THR A 85 16.29 3.47 -5.41
CA THR A 85 17.22 2.53 -4.80
C THR A 85 16.68 1.10 -4.84
N LEU A 86 15.42 0.87 -4.45
CA LEU A 86 14.83 -0.48 -4.47
C LEU A 86 14.65 -1.03 -5.89
N GLU A 87 14.34 -0.21 -6.88
CA GLU A 87 14.24 -0.62 -8.28
C GLU A 87 15.60 -1.09 -8.81
N LYS A 88 16.67 -0.37 -8.48
CA LYS A 88 18.04 -0.74 -8.86
C LYS A 88 18.57 -1.94 -8.07
N HIS A 89 18.10 -2.14 -6.84
CA HIS A 89 18.61 -3.14 -5.91
C HIS A 89 17.50 -4.06 -5.38
N SER A 90 16.68 -4.58 -6.30
CA SER A 90 15.42 -5.30 -6.01
C SER A 90 15.55 -6.61 -5.24
N LYS A 91 16.76 -7.15 -5.06
CA LYS A 91 17.01 -8.34 -4.24
C LYS A 91 16.90 -8.09 -2.73
N PHE A 92 17.01 -6.83 -2.27
CA PHE A 92 16.99 -6.50 -0.84
C PHE A 92 15.57 -6.25 -0.35
N LEU A 93 14.72 -7.28 -0.38
CA LEU A 93 13.31 -7.21 0.02
C LEU A 93 13.08 -7.39 1.52
N THR A 94 14.12 -7.44 2.34
CA THR A 94 14.01 -7.65 3.78
C THR A 94 14.49 -6.45 4.56
N PHE A 95 13.81 -6.16 5.67
CA PHE A 95 14.21 -5.12 6.61
C PHE A 95 13.97 -5.59 8.05
N SER A 96 14.65 -4.94 9.00
CA SER A 96 14.42 -5.20 10.42
C SER A 96 13.29 -4.31 10.93
N LEU A 97 12.28 -4.89 11.57
CA LEU A 97 11.23 -4.15 12.28
C LEU A 97 11.50 -4.18 13.79
N GLY A 98 11.81 -3.02 14.35
CA GLY A 98 11.82 -2.77 15.79
C GLY A 98 10.43 -2.42 16.32
N THR A 99 10.02 -3.06 17.40
CA THR A 99 8.79 -2.76 18.18
C THR A 99 9.11 -2.80 19.66
N VAL A 100 8.15 -2.44 20.50
CA VAL A 100 8.26 -2.50 21.96
C VAL A 100 7.10 -3.34 22.51
N GLU A 101 7.38 -4.23 23.45
CA GLU A 101 6.32 -4.91 24.20
C GLU A 101 5.59 -3.93 25.11
N VAL A 102 4.26 -3.88 25.02
CA VAL A 102 3.45 -2.89 25.72
C VAL A 102 3.57 -3.04 27.25
N ASP A 103 3.58 -4.27 27.76
CA ASP A 103 3.59 -4.52 29.22
C ASP A 103 4.97 -4.37 29.86
N THR A 104 6.03 -4.80 29.14
CA THR A 104 7.39 -4.90 29.69
C THR A 104 8.30 -3.75 29.25
N LEU A 105 7.90 -3.01 28.22
CA LEU A 105 8.71 -2.02 27.51
C LEU A 105 10.02 -2.59 26.94
N ILE A 106 10.10 -3.91 26.76
CA ILE A 106 11.27 -4.56 26.18
C ILE A 106 11.25 -4.37 24.65
N PRO A 107 12.33 -3.85 24.04
CA PRO A 107 12.42 -3.75 22.59
C PRO A 107 12.55 -5.13 21.97
N ARG A 108 11.88 -5.32 20.84
CA ARG A 108 11.92 -6.55 20.03
C ARG A 108 12.27 -6.20 18.60
N ALA A 109 13.06 -7.06 17.96
CA ALA A 109 13.47 -6.89 16.58
C ALA A 109 13.33 -8.22 15.83
N ARG A 110 13.00 -8.14 14.55
CA ARG A 110 12.97 -9.28 13.62
C ARG A 110 13.05 -8.80 12.20
N THR A 111 13.50 -9.68 11.31
CA THR A 111 13.44 -9.45 9.87
C THR A 111 12.02 -9.69 9.36
N ILE A 112 11.53 -8.78 8.52
CA ILE A 112 10.24 -8.90 7.83
C ILE A 112 10.45 -8.69 6.34
N LEU A 113 9.62 -9.36 5.54
CA LEU A 113 9.68 -9.31 4.09
C LEU A 113 8.75 -8.21 3.54
N TYR A 114 9.34 -7.24 2.85
CA TYR A 114 8.65 -6.23 2.05
C TYR A 114 7.85 -6.90 0.93
N ARG A 115 6.64 -6.39 0.70
CA ARG A 115 5.73 -6.86 -0.35
C ARG A 115 5.42 -5.78 -1.36
N ASP A 116 5.17 -4.56 -0.89
CA ASP A 116 4.68 -3.53 -1.77
C ASP A 116 4.81 -2.12 -1.17
N ARG A 117 4.55 -1.13 -2.02
CA ARG A 117 4.44 0.28 -1.68
C ARG A 117 3.16 0.85 -2.25
N LEU A 118 2.44 1.63 -1.45
CA LEU A 118 1.15 2.19 -1.86
C LEU A 118 1.09 3.68 -1.52
N SER A 119 0.37 4.46 -2.31
CA SER A 119 0.03 5.86 -1.99
C SER A 119 -1.46 6.11 -2.24
N PRO A 120 -2.36 5.31 -1.63
CA PRO A 120 -3.75 5.23 -2.06
C PRO A 120 -4.54 6.51 -1.73
N ARG A 121 -4.14 7.22 -0.67
CA ARG A 121 -4.74 8.51 -0.29
C ARG A 121 -4.10 9.69 -1.03
N SER A 122 -2.77 9.75 -1.07
CA SER A 122 -2.01 10.86 -1.65
C SER A 122 -0.57 10.42 -1.92
N PRO A 123 0.07 10.90 -3.01
CA PRO A 123 1.50 10.69 -3.25
C PRO A 123 2.39 11.13 -2.08
N ALA A 124 1.97 12.14 -1.31
CA ALA A 124 2.72 12.67 -0.18
C ALA A 124 2.66 11.80 1.09
N ALA A 125 1.77 10.80 1.13
CA ALA A 125 1.58 9.88 2.24
C ALA A 125 1.78 8.42 1.81
N PRO A 126 3.00 8.02 1.38
CA PRO A 126 3.28 6.66 0.98
C PRO A 126 3.23 5.69 2.18
N LEU A 127 2.86 4.46 1.90
CA LEU A 127 2.79 3.34 2.82
C LEU A 127 3.73 2.23 2.35
N ILE A 128 4.35 1.54 3.29
CA ILE A 128 5.15 0.34 3.05
C ILE A 128 4.35 -0.86 3.55
N VAL A 129 4.24 -1.90 2.72
CA VAL A 129 3.47 -3.11 3.02
C VAL A 129 4.41 -4.29 3.19
N ALA A 130 4.16 -5.07 4.24
CA ALA A 130 4.80 -6.34 4.50
C ALA A 130 3.77 -7.41 4.87
N SER A 131 4.15 -8.69 4.79
CA SER A 131 3.29 -9.81 5.18
C SER A 131 3.63 -10.35 6.57
N THR A 132 2.63 -10.88 7.28
CA THR A 132 2.86 -11.55 8.57
C THR A 132 1.84 -12.66 8.84
N ASP A 133 2.18 -13.55 9.77
CA ASP A 133 1.24 -14.50 10.35
C ASP A 133 0.61 -13.84 11.59
N ILE A 134 -0.72 -13.75 11.61
CA ILE A 134 -1.46 -13.05 12.66
C ILE A 134 -1.38 -13.77 14.03
N ARG A 135 -0.88 -15.00 14.06
CA ARG A 135 -0.73 -15.80 15.29
C ARG A 135 0.63 -15.61 15.95
N SER A 136 1.51 -14.80 15.36
CA SER A 136 2.87 -14.60 15.88
C SER A 136 2.93 -13.56 17.00
N ASP A 137 3.86 -13.72 17.95
CA ASP A 137 4.00 -12.86 19.14
C ASP A 137 4.12 -11.36 18.85
N LYS A 138 4.61 -10.99 17.67
CA LYS A 138 4.71 -9.58 17.26
C LYS A 138 3.34 -8.91 17.12
N ILE A 139 2.27 -9.69 16.95
CA ILE A 139 0.91 -9.15 16.84
C ILE A 139 0.46 -8.50 18.14
N ALA A 140 0.75 -9.12 19.30
CA ALA A 140 0.47 -8.52 20.60
C ALA A 140 1.20 -7.18 20.80
N GLN A 141 2.35 -6.99 20.16
CA GLN A 141 3.16 -5.76 20.23
C GLN A 141 2.64 -4.67 19.29
N LEU A 142 1.88 -5.03 18.26
CA LEU A 142 1.28 -4.12 17.29
C LEU A 142 -0.21 -3.87 17.57
N ALA A 143 -0.81 -4.68 18.43
CA ALA A 143 -2.20 -4.56 18.82
C ALA A 143 -2.45 -3.23 19.59
N PRO A 144 -3.55 -2.54 19.32
CA PRO A 144 -3.94 -1.38 20.12
C PRO A 144 -4.33 -1.79 21.57
N PRO A 145 -4.35 -0.83 22.51
CA PRO A 145 -4.06 0.59 22.31
C PRO A 145 -2.56 0.90 22.43
N TRP A 146 -1.99 1.56 21.42
CA TRP A 146 -0.72 2.26 21.58
C TRP A 146 -0.98 3.56 22.34
N THR A 147 -0.45 3.67 23.55
CA THR A 147 -0.66 4.84 24.43
C THR A 147 0.48 5.87 24.35
N GLY A 148 1.48 5.63 23.51
CA GLY A 148 2.62 6.52 23.31
C GLY A 148 2.29 7.71 22.40
N ALA A 149 2.82 8.88 22.73
CA ALA A 149 2.89 10.00 21.79
C ALA A 149 4.04 9.75 20.80
N GLY A 150 3.75 9.15 19.64
CA GLY A 150 4.75 8.95 18.57
C GLY A 150 4.70 7.57 17.89
N PRO A 151 5.75 7.24 17.10
CA PRO A 151 5.87 5.96 16.41
C PRO A 151 5.73 4.76 17.34
N ASN A 152 5.03 3.71 16.90
CA ASN A 152 4.97 2.41 17.59
C ASN A 152 5.94 1.37 16.99
N GLY A 153 6.69 1.74 15.95
CA GLY A 153 7.75 0.91 15.38
C GLY A 153 8.79 1.71 14.58
N GLU A 154 9.95 1.08 14.36
CA GLU A 154 11.01 1.60 13.51
C GLU A 154 11.49 0.51 12.54
N ILE A 155 11.56 0.83 11.24
CA ILE A 155 12.22 -0.01 10.25
C ILE A 155 13.70 0.39 10.18
N VAL A 156 14.58 -0.59 10.09
CA VAL A 156 15.97 -0.41 9.64
C VAL A 156 16.20 -1.25 8.39
N TRP A 157 16.52 -0.57 7.29
CA TRP A 157 16.73 -1.19 5.99
C TRP A 157 18.11 -0.85 5.45
N TRP A 158 18.99 -1.86 5.46
CA TRP A 158 20.33 -1.75 4.90
C TRP A 158 20.33 -2.26 3.46
N ILE A 159 20.85 -1.45 2.54
CA ILE A 159 20.98 -1.77 1.11
C ILE A 159 22.49 -1.73 0.75
N PRO A 160 23.21 -2.85 0.95
CA PRO A 160 24.67 -2.90 0.82
C PRO A 160 25.19 -2.39 -0.52
N ASP A 161 24.56 -2.82 -1.62
CA ASP A 161 25.02 -2.47 -2.97
C ASP A 161 24.87 -0.96 -3.27
N ALA A 162 23.94 -0.28 -2.59
CA ALA A 162 23.78 1.17 -2.68
C ALA A 162 24.68 1.92 -1.68
N GLY A 163 25.18 1.23 -0.64
CA GLY A 163 25.78 1.86 0.52
C GLY A 163 24.80 2.75 1.27
N GLU A 164 23.51 2.40 1.29
CA GLU A 164 22.44 3.22 1.89
C GLU A 164 21.78 2.49 3.06
N GLN A 165 21.55 3.22 4.16
CA GLN A 165 20.72 2.76 5.28
C GLN A 165 19.53 3.70 5.48
N TYR A 166 18.32 3.14 5.45
CA TYR A 166 17.09 3.85 5.80
C TYR A 166 16.66 3.43 7.21
N ARG A 167 16.45 4.41 8.10
CA ARG A 167 15.73 4.23 9.36
C ARG A 167 14.41 4.95 9.28
N ILE A 168 13.29 4.25 9.43
CA ILE A 168 11.96 4.80 9.23
C ILE A 168 11.16 4.64 10.53
N GLY A 169 10.95 5.73 11.26
CA GLY A 169 10.03 5.76 12.39
C GLY A 169 8.60 5.87 11.87
N ALA A 170 7.71 4.98 12.31
CA ALA A 170 6.39 4.83 11.71
C ALA A 170 5.29 4.48 12.72
N MET A 171 4.04 4.75 12.29
CA MET A 171 2.88 4.03 12.81
C MET A 171 2.70 2.74 12.00
N VAL A 172 2.81 1.62 12.69
CA VAL A 172 2.70 0.28 12.14
C VAL A 172 1.32 -0.26 12.50
N HIS A 173 0.54 -0.56 11.48
CA HIS A 173 -0.83 -1.04 11.59
C HIS A 173 -0.91 -2.50 11.15
N LEU A 174 -1.70 -3.31 11.84
CA LEU A 174 -2.03 -4.67 11.42
C LEU A 174 -3.34 -4.65 10.63
N LEU A 175 -3.32 -5.22 9.42
CA LEU A 175 -4.51 -5.58 8.66
C LEU A 175 -4.66 -7.11 8.70
N PRO A 176 -5.46 -7.64 9.65
CA PRO A 176 -5.78 -9.06 9.72
C PRO A 176 -6.93 -9.40 8.75
N PRO A 177 -7.34 -10.68 8.66
CA PRO A 177 -8.59 -11.05 8.00
C PRO A 177 -9.81 -10.32 8.58
N PRO A 178 -10.90 -10.12 7.80
CA PRO A 178 -12.05 -9.31 8.23
C PRO A 178 -12.80 -9.85 9.45
N ASP A 179 -12.72 -11.15 9.70
CA ASP A 179 -13.35 -11.86 10.81
C ASP A 179 -12.48 -11.90 12.08
N HIS A 180 -11.26 -11.37 12.03
CA HIS A 180 -10.35 -11.32 13.18
C HIS A 180 -10.74 -10.22 14.17
N GLU A 181 -10.57 -10.47 15.48
CA GLU A 181 -10.95 -9.53 16.55
C GLU A 181 -10.27 -8.15 16.46
N LEU A 182 -9.06 -8.10 15.90
CA LEU A 182 -8.30 -6.86 15.69
C LEU A 182 -8.70 -6.11 14.41
N ALA A 183 -9.50 -6.68 13.52
CA ALA A 183 -9.88 -6.05 12.25
C ALA A 183 -10.51 -4.64 12.41
N PRO A 184 -11.41 -4.40 13.40
CA PRO A 184 -11.99 -3.07 13.61
C PRO A 184 -10.98 -1.98 13.97
N SER A 185 -9.79 -2.36 14.43
CA SER A 185 -8.75 -1.41 14.85
C SER A 185 -7.91 -0.89 13.69
N PHE A 186 -8.00 -1.51 12.51
CA PHE A 186 -7.23 -1.09 11.34
C PHE A 186 -7.80 0.21 10.75
N PRO A 187 -7.01 1.31 10.67
CA PRO A 187 -7.52 2.62 10.26
C PRO A 187 -7.59 2.78 8.73
N GLY A 188 -8.21 1.83 8.04
CA GLY A 188 -8.19 1.72 6.58
C GLY A 188 -8.70 2.97 5.84
N THR A 189 -9.83 3.54 6.29
CA THR A 189 -10.39 4.78 5.70
C THR A 189 -9.46 5.97 5.86
N ARG A 190 -8.73 6.07 6.98
CA ARG A 190 -7.75 7.15 7.20
C ARG A 190 -6.54 6.99 6.28
N LEU A 191 -6.08 5.76 6.09
CA LEU A 191 -4.88 5.47 5.32
C LEU A 191 -5.10 5.58 3.80
N ALA A 192 -6.29 5.24 3.30
CA ALA A 192 -6.55 5.09 1.87
C ALA A 192 -7.84 5.76 1.36
N GLY A 193 -8.64 6.35 2.23
CA GLY A 193 -9.97 6.84 1.88
C GLY A 193 -11.04 5.74 1.90
N PRO A 194 -12.32 6.09 1.72
CA PRO A 194 -13.45 5.17 1.88
C PRO A 194 -13.59 4.14 0.75
N ASN A 195 -12.96 4.38 -0.40
CA ASN A 195 -13.16 3.57 -1.61
C ASN A 195 -12.08 2.49 -1.82
N PHE A 196 -11.05 2.44 -0.97
CA PHE A 196 -9.99 1.46 -1.09
C PHE A 196 -10.36 0.17 -0.38
N ASP A 197 -10.51 -0.92 -1.14
CA ASP A 197 -10.82 -2.24 -0.61
C ASP A 197 -9.54 -2.93 -0.11
N TRP A 198 -9.32 -2.81 1.20
CA TRP A 198 -8.18 -3.40 1.88
C TRP A 198 -8.20 -4.93 1.91
N GLU A 199 -9.38 -5.55 1.93
CA GLU A 199 -9.47 -7.01 1.91
C GLU A 199 -9.16 -7.57 0.53
N ALA A 200 -9.72 -6.95 -0.53
CA ALA A 200 -9.34 -7.29 -1.89
C ALA A 200 -7.83 -7.12 -2.10
N TYR A 201 -7.24 -6.03 -1.61
CA TYR A 201 -5.80 -5.83 -1.65
C TYR A 201 -5.02 -6.92 -0.88
N ARG A 202 -5.45 -7.29 0.34
CA ARG A 202 -4.83 -8.37 1.11
C ARG A 202 -4.82 -9.69 0.34
N ARG A 203 -5.94 -10.05 -0.30
CA ARG A 203 -6.05 -11.27 -1.12
C ARG A 203 -5.19 -11.22 -2.38
N VAL A 204 -5.10 -10.05 -3.04
CA VAL A 204 -4.18 -9.84 -4.17
C VAL A 204 -2.73 -10.06 -3.73
N VAL A 205 -2.30 -9.48 -2.60
CA VAL A 205 -0.95 -9.71 -2.08
C VAL A 205 -0.72 -11.20 -1.80
N PHE A 206 -1.68 -11.87 -1.15
CA PHE A 206 -1.59 -13.30 -0.85
C PHE A 206 -1.41 -14.17 -2.10
N ASN A 207 -2.22 -13.93 -3.13
CA ASN A 207 -2.19 -14.75 -4.35
C ASN A 207 -1.00 -14.40 -5.26
N GLU A 208 -0.72 -13.12 -5.47
CA GLU A 208 0.22 -12.68 -6.50
C GLU A 208 1.65 -12.41 -6.00
N LYS A 209 1.82 -12.06 -4.70
CA LYS A 209 3.10 -11.61 -4.14
C LYS A 209 3.71 -12.59 -3.14
N ILE A 210 2.94 -13.58 -2.68
CA ILE A 210 3.43 -14.64 -1.79
C ILE A 210 3.66 -15.90 -2.64
N PRO A 211 4.88 -16.45 -2.73
CA PRO A 211 5.13 -17.69 -3.46
C PRO A 211 4.49 -18.90 -2.75
N ALA A 212 4.30 -19.98 -3.49
CA ALA A 212 3.58 -21.18 -3.04
C ALA A 212 4.06 -21.73 -1.70
N PHE A 213 5.38 -21.86 -1.51
CA PHE A 213 5.94 -22.35 -0.25
C PHE A 213 5.70 -21.41 0.94
N MET A 214 5.61 -20.10 0.71
CA MET A 214 5.29 -19.14 1.77
C MET A 214 3.80 -19.16 2.09
N ARG A 215 2.92 -19.37 1.11
CA ARG A 215 1.48 -19.58 1.39
C ARG A 215 1.30 -20.80 2.31
N ALA A 216 1.94 -21.91 1.98
CA ALA A 216 1.94 -23.11 2.82
C ALA A 216 2.43 -22.87 4.26
N SER A 217 3.37 -21.94 4.45
CA SER A 217 3.92 -21.65 5.78
C SER A 217 2.88 -21.12 6.79
N PHE A 218 1.78 -20.51 6.32
CA PHE A 218 0.68 -20.07 7.17
C PHE A 218 -0.23 -21.22 7.66
N CYS A 219 -0.06 -22.44 7.13
CA CYS A 219 -0.75 -23.63 7.63
C CYS A 219 -0.03 -24.32 8.79
N ARG A 220 1.22 -23.95 9.05
CA ARG A 220 2.05 -24.55 10.11
C ARG A 220 1.52 -24.18 11.50
N PRO A 221 1.98 -24.87 12.57
CA PRO A 221 1.75 -24.41 13.93
C PRO A 221 2.13 -22.93 14.12
N PRO A 222 1.51 -22.21 15.08
CA PRO A 222 1.79 -20.80 15.29
C PRO A 222 3.30 -20.52 15.41
N PRO A 223 3.84 -19.51 14.70
CA PRO A 223 5.27 -19.24 14.73
C PRO A 223 5.79 -18.98 16.15
N GLY A 224 6.81 -19.73 16.57
CA GLY A 224 7.37 -19.66 17.92
C GLY A 224 6.84 -20.73 18.88
N SER A 225 5.86 -21.53 18.46
CA SER A 225 5.38 -22.68 19.25
C SER A 225 6.50 -23.72 19.45
N PRO A 226 6.53 -24.42 20.61
CA PRO A 226 7.45 -25.52 20.84
C PRO A 226 7.17 -26.69 19.89
N MET A 227 8.23 -27.42 19.55
CA MET A 227 8.18 -28.69 18.80
C MET A 227 9.02 -29.71 19.55
N GLU A 228 8.59 -30.98 19.55
CA GLU A 228 9.35 -32.07 20.15
C GLU A 228 10.53 -32.48 19.25
N SER A 229 10.32 -32.49 17.93
CA SER A 229 11.38 -32.80 16.96
C SER A 229 11.17 -32.09 15.61
N TYR A 230 12.22 -32.01 14.79
CA TYR A 230 12.12 -31.49 13.42
C TYR A 230 11.33 -32.41 12.49
N ASP A 231 11.12 -33.68 12.86
CA ASP A 231 10.39 -34.64 12.02
C ASP A 231 8.90 -34.30 11.90
N GLU A 232 8.33 -33.61 12.91
CA GLU A 232 6.97 -33.06 12.84
C GLU A 232 6.78 -32.14 11.64
N GLY A 233 7.84 -31.44 11.22
CA GLY A 233 7.81 -30.52 10.08
C GLY A 233 7.59 -31.21 8.73
N ASN A 234 7.92 -32.51 8.63
CA ASN A 234 7.79 -33.29 7.40
C ASN A 234 6.32 -33.58 7.05
N GLU A 235 5.40 -33.42 7.99
CA GLU A 235 3.96 -33.63 7.78
C GLU A 235 3.24 -32.35 7.31
N TRP A 236 3.91 -31.21 7.34
CA TRP A 236 3.31 -29.93 6.98
C TRP A 236 3.23 -29.75 5.46
N PRO A 237 2.25 -28.97 4.97
CA PRO A 237 2.22 -28.59 3.56
C PRO A 237 3.52 -27.86 3.16
N GLU A 238 4.15 -28.30 2.07
CA GLU A 238 5.35 -27.67 1.52
C GLU A 238 4.99 -26.47 0.64
N GLU A 239 3.96 -26.61 -0.19
CA GLU A 239 3.48 -25.60 -1.14
C GLU A 239 1.95 -25.55 -1.16
N LEU A 240 1.40 -24.37 -1.45
CA LEU A 240 -0.02 -24.19 -1.75
C LEU A 240 -0.18 -23.37 -3.04
N PRO A 241 -1.12 -23.75 -3.92
CA PRO A 241 -1.41 -23.00 -5.13
C PRO A 241 -2.04 -21.62 -4.82
N THR A 242 -2.35 -20.83 -5.83
CA THR A 242 -3.25 -19.68 -5.65
C THR A 242 -4.70 -20.12 -5.50
N GLU A 243 -5.59 -19.21 -5.07
CA GLU A 243 -7.02 -19.50 -4.97
C GLU A 243 -7.66 -19.90 -6.31
N GLU A 244 -7.14 -19.40 -7.43
CA GLU A 244 -7.63 -19.73 -8.78
C GLU A 244 -7.13 -21.09 -9.28
N GLU A 245 -5.93 -21.49 -8.84
CA GLU A 245 -5.26 -22.73 -9.25
C GLU A 245 -5.69 -23.94 -8.41
N ALA A 246 -6.28 -23.73 -7.23
CA ALA A 246 -6.69 -24.78 -6.32
C ALA A 246 -7.84 -25.62 -6.89
N THR A 247 -7.59 -26.92 -7.11
CA THR A 247 -8.57 -27.79 -7.78
C THR A 247 -9.27 -28.76 -6.83
N ASP A 248 -8.53 -29.39 -5.92
CA ASP A 248 -9.07 -30.32 -4.94
C ASP A 248 -9.58 -29.63 -3.68
N GLU A 249 -10.44 -30.32 -2.95
CA GLU A 249 -11.10 -29.77 -1.78
C GLU A 249 -10.14 -29.60 -0.60
N LYS A 250 -9.13 -30.46 -0.48
CA LYS A 250 -8.12 -30.37 0.57
C LYS A 250 -7.22 -29.15 0.38
N GLU A 251 -6.77 -28.87 -0.85
CA GLU A 251 -6.05 -27.62 -1.16
C GLU A 251 -6.88 -26.38 -0.82
N LYS A 252 -8.18 -26.37 -1.17
CA LYS A 252 -9.07 -25.23 -0.87
C LYS A 252 -9.23 -25.02 0.64
N GLU A 253 -9.39 -26.09 1.41
CA GLU A 253 -9.46 -26.02 2.87
C GLU A 253 -8.15 -25.48 3.47
N LEU A 254 -7.01 -25.99 3.02
CA LEU A 254 -5.69 -25.51 3.45
C LEU A 254 -5.46 -24.05 3.05
N LEU A 255 -5.89 -23.63 1.86
CA LEU A 255 -5.79 -22.24 1.43
C LEU A 255 -6.66 -21.31 2.25
N LYS A 256 -7.89 -21.71 2.55
CA LYS A 256 -8.77 -20.96 3.44
C LYS A 256 -8.13 -20.78 4.82
N TRP A 257 -7.55 -21.84 5.37
CA TRP A 257 -6.82 -21.80 6.64
C TRP A 257 -5.56 -20.93 6.59
N SER A 258 -4.76 -21.07 5.54
CA SER A 258 -3.60 -20.22 5.29
C SER A 258 -3.99 -18.74 5.22
N LEU A 259 -5.03 -18.42 4.44
CA LEU A 259 -5.51 -17.05 4.26
C LEU A 259 -6.11 -16.47 5.54
N SER A 260 -6.73 -17.29 6.40
CA SER A 260 -7.20 -16.85 7.72
C SER A 260 -6.08 -16.59 8.73
N ASN A 261 -4.86 -17.06 8.46
CA ASN A 261 -3.68 -16.74 9.28
C ASN A 261 -2.83 -15.62 8.66
N PHE A 262 -3.08 -15.28 7.40
CA PHE A 262 -2.36 -14.26 6.66
C PHE A 262 -2.84 -12.84 7.00
N GLY A 263 -1.91 -11.97 7.40
CA GLY A 263 -2.15 -10.55 7.59
C GLY A 263 -1.12 -9.68 6.88
N LEU A 264 -1.44 -8.40 6.73
CA LEU A 264 -0.50 -7.38 6.28
C LEU A 264 -0.07 -6.49 7.44
N ILE A 265 1.20 -6.15 7.44
CA ILE A 265 1.75 -5.04 8.22
C ILE A 265 1.80 -3.83 7.29
N VAL A 266 1.02 -2.81 7.63
CA VAL A 266 0.94 -1.55 6.88
C VAL A 266 1.67 -0.48 7.68
N VAL A 267 2.77 0.01 7.11
CA VAL A 267 3.68 0.96 7.76
C VAL A 267 3.41 2.33 7.19
N GLU A 268 3.05 3.26 8.07
CA GLU A 268 2.85 4.69 7.80
C GLU A 268 4.06 5.47 8.31
N PRO A 269 5.00 5.87 7.43
CA PRO A 269 6.19 6.61 7.80
C PRO A 269 5.87 7.99 8.39
N LEU A 270 6.55 8.32 9.49
CA LEU A 270 6.50 9.63 10.15
C LEU A 270 7.85 10.33 10.10
N THR A 271 8.94 9.58 10.24
CA THR A 271 10.31 10.06 10.11
C THR A 271 11.11 9.12 9.22
N VAL A 272 12.06 9.67 8.47
CA VAL A 272 13.01 8.91 7.66
C VAL A 272 14.40 9.49 7.88
N ASP A 273 15.36 8.66 8.23
CA ASP A 273 16.77 9.00 8.38
C ASP A 273 17.57 8.13 7.42
N LEU A 274 18.11 8.77 6.39
CA LEU A 274 18.95 8.13 5.39
C LEU A 274 20.41 8.44 5.66
N VAL A 275 21.23 7.39 5.72
CA VAL A 275 22.69 7.50 5.68
C VAL A 275 23.22 6.93 4.36
N GLU A 276 24.06 7.70 3.68
CA GLU A 276 24.74 7.32 2.43
C GLU A 276 26.24 7.17 2.70
N PHE A 277 26.73 5.93 2.67
CA PHE A 277 28.13 5.56 2.95
C PHE A 277 29.00 5.45 1.69
N ALA A 278 28.41 5.51 0.49
CA ALA A 278 29.14 5.35 -0.77
C ALA A 278 29.86 6.63 -1.25
N MET A 279 29.96 7.66 -0.40
CA MET A 279 30.52 8.97 -0.73
C MET A 279 31.36 9.54 0.42
N THR A 280 32.29 10.44 0.10
CA THR A 280 33.22 11.05 1.07
C THR A 280 33.11 12.58 1.05
N PRO A 281 32.76 13.23 2.19
CA PRO A 281 32.31 12.61 3.44
C PRO A 281 30.98 11.86 3.24
N ASN A 282 30.66 10.93 4.16
CA ASN A 282 29.34 10.31 4.19
C ASN A 282 28.25 11.40 4.27
N HIS A 283 27.07 11.12 3.73
CA HIS A 283 25.93 12.03 3.87
C HIS A 283 24.86 11.44 4.79
N ARG A 284 24.16 12.32 5.52
CA ARG A 284 23.00 11.93 6.31
C ARG A 284 21.90 12.97 6.20
N THR A 285 20.71 12.52 5.82
CA THR A 285 19.54 13.37 5.61
C THR A 285 18.36 12.82 6.38
N GLN A 286 17.68 13.69 7.12
CA GLN A 286 16.49 13.38 7.89
C GLN A 286 15.28 14.09 7.29
N TRP A 287 14.17 13.36 7.19
CA TRP A 287 12.86 13.89 6.87
C TRP A 287 11.91 13.62 8.03
N LYS A 288 11.06 14.59 8.34
CA LYS A 288 10.00 14.48 9.34
C LYS A 288 8.70 14.99 8.76
N ARG A 289 7.65 14.18 8.86
CA ARG A 289 6.29 14.57 8.50
C ARG A 289 5.74 15.51 9.57
N GLN A 290 5.14 16.61 9.17
CA GLN A 290 4.50 17.54 10.10
C GLN A 290 3.17 16.94 10.58
N ASP A 291 2.90 17.03 11.88
CA ASP A 291 1.77 16.37 12.54
C ASP A 291 0.44 16.75 11.86
N GLY A 292 -0.36 15.74 11.52
CA GLY A 292 -1.66 15.92 10.88
C GLY A 292 -1.63 16.43 9.43
N SER A 293 -0.47 16.57 8.81
CA SER A 293 -0.32 17.10 7.44
C SER A 293 0.28 16.08 6.45
N GLU A 294 0.38 16.48 5.19
CA GLU A 294 1.12 15.76 4.14
C GLU A 294 2.49 16.40 3.86
N GLU A 295 2.89 17.39 4.65
CA GLU A 295 4.13 18.13 4.46
C GLU A 295 5.30 17.45 5.17
N TRP A 296 6.45 17.46 4.51
CA TRP A 296 7.69 16.88 5.02
C TRP A 296 8.78 17.94 5.12
N SER A 297 9.33 18.13 6.33
CA SER A 297 10.54 18.94 6.52
C SER A 297 11.78 18.09 6.30
N LYS A 298 12.80 18.66 5.67
CA LYS A 298 14.11 18.05 5.40
C LYS A 298 15.20 18.74 6.21
N GLN A 299 16.14 17.97 6.73
CA GLN A 299 17.33 18.45 7.41
C GLN A 299 18.54 17.61 7.05
N ILE A 300 19.66 18.24 6.71
CA ILE A 300 20.97 17.58 6.57
C ILE A 300 21.63 17.58 7.95
N VAL A 301 22.17 16.44 8.37
CA VAL A 301 22.81 16.26 9.68
C VAL A 301 24.18 15.60 9.52
N VAL A 302 25.00 15.64 10.58
CA VAL A 302 26.28 14.94 10.61
C VAL A 302 26.04 13.43 10.56
N PRO A 303 26.76 12.66 9.71
CA PRO A 303 26.67 11.21 9.64
C PRO A 303 26.88 10.51 10.99
#